data_AF-M0B443-F1
#
_entry.id   AF-M0B443-F1
#
_cell.length_a   1.000
_cell.length_b   1.000
_cell.length_c   1.000
_cell.angle_alpha   90.00
_cell.angle_beta   90.00
_cell.angle_gamma   90.00
#
_symmetry.space_group_name_H-M   'P 1'
#
loop_
_entity.id
_entity.type
_entity.pdbx_description
1 polymer ?
#
loop_
_entity_poly.entity_id
_entity_poly.type
_entity_poly.pdbx_seq_one_letter_code
_entity_poly.pdbx_strand_id
1 'polypeptide(L)' 'MLVDETGYSRNTVYNRLEVLQAAGHIDVKHESTRMFEFVTDPRKDA' A
#
# COMPACT_ATOMS: atom_id res chain seq x y z
N MET A 1 2.88 -12.19 1.10
CA MET A 1 2.03 -11.01 0.75
C MET A 1 1.86 -10.14 1.99
N LEU A 2 1.51 -8.85 1.86
CA LEU A 2 1.20 -7.96 3.01
C LEU A 2 0.20 -8.59 4.00
N VAL A 3 -0.76 -9.37 3.49
CA VAL A 3 -1.75 -10.11 4.28
C VAL A 3 -1.08 -11.15 5.20
N ASP A 4 -0.05 -11.84 4.69
CA ASP A 4 0.67 -12.89 5.43
C ASP A 4 1.62 -12.30 6.48
N GLU A 5 2.29 -11.20 6.14
CA GLU A 5 3.24 -10.54 7.05
C GLU A 5 2.54 -9.77 8.18
N THR A 6 1.37 -9.21 7.90
CA THR A 6 0.64 -8.40 8.89
C THR A 6 -0.40 -9.19 9.67
N GLY A 7 -0.75 -10.40 9.21
CA GLY A 7 -1.82 -11.22 9.79
C GLY A 7 -3.23 -10.62 9.65
N TYR A 8 -3.37 -9.46 9.01
CA TYR A 8 -4.67 -8.83 8.78
C TYR A 8 -5.40 -9.47 7.61
N SER A 9 -6.73 -9.39 7.63
CA SER A 9 -7.53 -9.78 6.48
C SER A 9 -7.16 -8.95 5.25
N ARG A 10 -7.29 -9.57 4.07
CA ARG A 10 -7.04 -8.90 2.78
C ARG A 10 -7.84 -7.59 2.64
N ASN A 11 -9.09 -7.58 3.12
CA ASN A 11 -9.95 -6.40 3.06
C ASN A 11 -9.41 -5.27 3.94
N THR A 12 -8.93 -5.59 5.15
CA THR A 12 -8.31 -4.62 6.06
C THR A 12 -7.05 -4.00 5.44
N VAL A 13 -6.21 -4.83 4.81
CA VAL A 13 -4.99 -4.37 4.14
C VAL A 13 -5.35 -3.44 2.98
N TYR A 14 -6.30 -3.81 2.12
CA TYR A 14 -6.71 -2.95 1.00
C TYR A 14 -7.34 -1.64 1.45
N ASN A 15 -8.22 -1.64 2.45
CA ASN A 15 -8.78 -0.40 2.98
C ASN A 15 -7.68 0.56 3.47
N ARG A 16 -6.63 0.05 4.10
CA ARG A 16 -5.50 0.88 4.56
C ARG A 16 -4.64 1.37 3.39
N LEU A 17 -4.43 0.54 2.37
CA LEU A 17 -3.71 0.93 1.16
C LEU A 17 -4.47 2.01 0.38
N GLU A 18 -5.80 1.93 0.30
CA GLU A 18 -6.64 2.96 -0.33
C GLU A 18 -6.52 4.31 0.40
N VAL A 19 -6.47 4.30 1.73
CA VAL A 19 -6.22 5.52 2.53
C VAL A 19 -4.83 6.10 2.23
N LEU A 20 -3.80 5.25 2.17
CA LEU A 20 -2.44 5.70 1.85
C LEU A 20 -2.31 6.22 0.42
N GLN A 21 -3.04 5.64 -0.52
CA GLN A 21 -3.09 6.08 -1.91
C GLN A 21 -3.81 7.43 -2.02
N ALA A 22 -4.95 7.59 -1.36
CA ALA A 22 -5.68 8.86 -1.32
C ALA A 22 -4.85 10.00 -0.67
N ALA A 23 -3.99 9.65 0.29
CA ALA A 23 -3.03 10.58 0.90
C ALA A 23 -1.78 10.85 0.02
N GLY A 24 -1.62 10.14 -1.10
CA GLY A 24 -0.50 10.32 -2.03
C GLY A 24 0.82 9.67 -1.59
N HIS A 25 0.80 8.76 -0.62
CA HIS A 25 2.00 8.07 -0.15
C HIS A 25 2.39 6.86 -1.00
N ILE A 26 1.39 6.22 -1.60
CA ILE A 26 1.58 5.06 -2.48
C ILE A 26 0.78 5.23 -3.77
N ASP A 27 1.21 4.55 -4.82
CA ASP A 27 0.52 4.51 -6.10
C ASP A 27 0.35 3.06 -6.59
N VAL A 28 -0.71 2.82 -7.36
CA VAL A 28 -0.99 1.52 -7.96
C VAL A 28 -0.27 1.45 -9.31
N LYS A 29 0.81 0.67 -9.36
CA LYS A 29 1.50 0.40 -10.63
C LYS A 29 0.74 -0.55 -11.54
N HIS A 30 -0.04 -1.45 -10.95
CA HIS A 30 -0.76 -2.46 -11.72
C HIS A 30 -2.10 -2.75 -11.08
N GLU A 31 -3.18 -2.37 -11.74
CA GLU A 31 -4.54 -2.58 -11.23
C GLU A 31 -4.93 -4.06 -11.20
N SER A 32 -4.45 -4.86 -12.18
CA SER A 32 -4.81 -6.27 -12.30
C SER A 32 -4.21 -7.16 -11.20
N THR A 33 -3.02 -6.83 -10.71
CA THR A 33 -2.35 -7.57 -9.62
C THR A 33 -2.41 -6.83 -8.29
N ARG A 34 -2.99 -5.61 -8.28
CA ARG A 34 -2.99 -4.69 -7.14
C ARG A 34 -1.58 -4.52 -6.56
N MET A 35 -0.63 -4.21 -7.44
CA MET A 35 0.74 -3.91 -7.04
C MET A 35 0.85 -2.43 -6.66
N PHE A 36 1.27 -2.17 -5.43
CA PHE A 36 1.45 -0.84 -4.87
C PHE A 36 2.93 -0.54 -4.70
N GLU A 37 3.32 0.70 -4.99
CA GLU A 37 4.68 1.21 -4.74
C GLU A 37 4.62 2.53 -3.99
N PHE A 38 5.66 2.85 -3.23
CA PHE A 38 5.78 4.15 -2.59
C PHE A 38 6.08 5.24 -3.62
N VAL A 39 5.39 6.38 -3.51
CA VAL A 39 5.62 7.54 -4.39
C VAL A 39 6.95 8.22 -4.06
N THR A 40 7.31 8.23 -2.78
CA THR A 40 8.57 8.77 -2.25
C THR A 40 9.18 7.78 -1.27
N ASP A 41 10.51 7.84 -1.07
CA ASP A 41 11.17 6.99 -0.08
C ASP A 41 10.88 7.50 1.34
N PRO A 42 10.05 6.80 2.14
CA PRO A 42 9.65 7.29 3.46
C PRO A 42 10.81 7.30 4.47
N ARG A 43 11.96 6.71 4.13
CA ARG A 43 13.16 6.67 4.99
C ARG A 43 14.15 7.80 4.68
N LYS A 44 13.96 8.54 3.58
CA LYS A 44 14.82 9.69 3.25
C LYS A 44 14.41 10.99 3.93
N ASP A 45 13.16 11.07 4.39
CA ASP A 45 12.60 12.25 5.06
C ASP A 45 12.50 12.08 6.60
N ALA A 46 13.20 11.09 7.19
CA ALA A 46 13.15 10.75 8.62
C ALA A 46 14.48 10.99 9.34
#